data_AF-A0A316ASW5-F1
#
_entry.id   AF-A0A316ASW5-F1
#
_cell.length_a   1.000
_cell.length_b   1.000
_cell.length_c   1.000
_cell.angle_alpha   90.00
_cell.angle_beta   90.00
_cell.angle_gamma   90.00
#
_symmetry.space_group_name_H-M   'P 1'
#
loop_
_entity.id
_entity.type
_entity.pdbx_description
1 polymer ?
#
loop_
_entity_poly.entity_id
_entity_poly.type
_entity_poly.pdbx_seq_one_letter_code
_entity_poly.pdbx_strand_id
1 'polypeptide(L)'
;MTTIKASCPTCGDVELTPPQVRLVVCTVPAWSFYAFDCPECTDEVRKHATEDVVRLLTTGGVPAERWSVPAEALEEHAGPAIGWDDVLDFSLSLETTDVVAAALAAVQRHHAA
;
A
#
# COMPACT_ATOMS: atom_id res chain seq x y z
N MET A 1 5.65 -33.33 8.01
CA MET A 1 5.59 -31.91 8.37
C MET A 1 6.51 -31.18 7.41
N THR A 2 6.01 -30.25 6.60
CA THR A 2 6.86 -29.48 5.68
C THR A 2 7.64 -28.44 6.49
N THR A 3 8.96 -28.40 6.31
CA THR A 3 9.83 -27.39 6.90
C THR A 3 10.29 -26.42 5.81
N ILE A 4 10.20 -25.13 6.11
CA ILE A 4 10.58 -24.04 5.20
C ILE A 4 11.89 -23.47 5.75
N LYS A 5 12.93 -23.47 4.92
CA LYS A 5 14.19 -22.80 5.26
C LYS A 5 14.15 -21.37 4.78
N ALA A 6 14.35 -20.44 5.71
CA ALA A 6 14.46 -19.03 5.42
C ALA A 6 15.69 -18.44 6.12
N SER A 7 16.29 -17.42 5.52
CA SER A 7 17.45 -16.74 6.11
C SER A 7 17.01 -15.50 6.89
N CYS A 8 17.37 -15.43 8.16
CA CYS A 8 17.38 -14.20 8.96
C CYS A 8 18.71 -13.46 8.72
N PRO A 9 18.72 -12.13 8.50
CA PRO A 9 19.95 -11.36 8.30
C PRO A 9 20.85 -11.32 9.55
N THR A 10 20.28 -11.52 10.74
CA THR A 10 20.98 -11.49 12.03
C THR A 10 21.47 -12.89 12.46
N CYS A 11 20.60 -13.90 12.33
CA CYS A 11 20.84 -15.24 12.86
C CYS A 11 21.33 -16.27 11.83
N GLY A 12 21.15 -16.00 10.53
CA GLY A 12 21.42 -16.98 9.48
C GLY A 12 20.20 -17.82 9.12
N ASP A 13 20.40 -19.07 8.70
CA ASP A 13 19.32 -19.93 8.23
C ASP A 13 18.49 -20.49 9.40
N VAL A 14 17.18 -20.27 9.34
CA VAL A 14 16.20 -20.75 10.33
C VAL A 14 15.18 -21.68 9.66
N GLU A 15 14.68 -22.64 10.44
CA GLU A 15 13.63 -23.56 10.03
C GLU A 15 12.28 -23.11 10.57
N LEU A 16 11.32 -22.97 9.66
CA LEU A 16 9.97 -22.48 9.94
C LEU A 16 8.94 -23.52 9.52
N THR A 17 7.80 -23.50 10.19
CA THR A 17 6.61 -24.25 9.78
C THR A 17 5.70 -23.35 8.91
N PRO A 18 4.84 -23.93 8.05
CA PRO A 18 3.93 -23.16 7.22
C PRO A 18 3.09 -22.09 7.94
N PRO A 19 2.53 -22.32 9.14
CA PRO A 19 1.77 -21.29 9.86
C PRO A 19 2.63 -20.15 10.42
N GLN A 20 3.97 -20.28 10.47
CA GLN A 20 4.88 -19.23 10.92
C GLN A 20 5.30 -18.29 9.79
N VAL A 21 4.90 -18.59 8.55
CA VAL A 21 5.20 -17.76 7.39
C VAL A 21 3.91 -17.08 6.93
N ARG A 22 3.93 -15.76 6.82
CA ARG A 22 2.87 -15.00 6.18
C ARG A 22 3.25 -14.72 4.73
N LEU A 23 2.43 -15.16 3.79
CA LEU A 23 2.61 -14.90 2.36
C LEU A 23 1.52 -13.94 1.86
N VAL A 24 1.93 -12.82 1.30
CA VAL A 24 1.05 -11.83 0.66
C VAL A 24 1.31 -11.84 -0.84
N VAL A 25 0.28 -12.20 -1.61
CA VAL A 25 0.30 -12.20 -3.07
C VAL A 25 -0.50 -11.01 -3.57
N CYS A 26 0.19 -10.09 -4.20
CA CYS A 26 -0.35 -8.81 -4.64
C CYS A 26 -0.78 -8.88 -6.11
N THR A 27 -1.75 -8.06 -6.51
CA THR A 27 -2.10 -7.87 -7.95
C THR A 27 -0.93 -7.33 -8.76
N VAL A 28 -0.03 -6.57 -8.12
CA VAL A 28 1.27 -6.17 -8.67
C VAL A 28 2.34 -7.16 -8.20
N PRO A 29 2.91 -8.01 -9.08
CA PRO A 29 3.86 -9.05 -8.67
C PRO A 29 5.05 -8.53 -7.87
N ALA A 30 5.58 -7.35 -8.24
CA ALA A 30 6.72 -6.71 -7.58
C ALA A 30 6.45 -6.29 -6.12
N TRP A 31 5.19 -6.28 -5.68
CA TRP A 31 4.79 -5.90 -4.33
C TRP A 31 4.41 -7.13 -3.49
N SER A 32 4.52 -8.33 -4.05
CA SER A 32 4.31 -9.57 -3.31
C SER A 32 5.49 -9.81 -2.36
N PHE A 33 5.19 -10.27 -1.16
CA PHE A 33 6.20 -10.51 -0.14
C PHE A 33 5.82 -11.66 0.77
N TYR A 34 6.82 -12.22 1.44
CA TYR A 34 6.61 -13.08 2.59
C TYR A 34 7.30 -12.47 3.82
N ALA A 35 6.73 -12.73 4.98
CA ALA A 35 7.24 -12.29 6.27
C ALA A 35 7.20 -13.45 7.26
N PHE A 36 8.13 -13.45 8.21
CA PHE A 36 8.16 -14.38 9.32
C PHE A 36 8.88 -13.75 10.51
N ASP A 37 8.51 -14.16 11.71
CA ASP A 37 9.25 -13.81 12.92
C ASP A 37 10.40 -14.78 13.13
N CYS A 38 11.61 -14.26 13.28
CA CYS A 38 12.77 -15.11 13.53
C CYS A 38 12.63 -15.80 14.90
N PRO A 39 12.70 -17.14 15.00
CA PRO A 39 12.54 -17.83 16.28
C PRO A 39 13.69 -17.58 17.26
N GLU A 40 14.81 -17.04 16.79
CA GLU A 40 15.99 -16.73 17.62
C GLU A 40 16.01 -15.28 18.10
N CYS A 41 15.88 -14.30 17.20
CA CYS A 41 15.95 -12.87 17.56
C CYS A 41 14.58 -12.20 17.72
N THR A 42 13.48 -12.87 17.34
CA THR A 42 12.10 -12.33 17.37
C THR A 42 11.86 -11.13 16.44
N ASP A 43 12.83 -10.77 15.60
CA ASP A 43 12.62 -9.72 14.59
C ASP A 43 11.77 -10.23 13.43
N GLU A 44 10.86 -9.38 12.95
CA GLU A 44 10.11 -9.63 11.72
C GLU A 44 11.03 -9.45 10.51
N VAL A 45 11.20 -10.51 9.72
CA VAL A 45 11.98 -10.50 8.49
C VAL A 45 11.03 -10.48 7.30
N ARG A 46 11.07 -9.40 6.51
CA ARG A 46 10.28 -9.25 5.28
C ARG A 46 11.14 -9.39 4.03
N LYS A 47 10.71 -10.24 3.10
CA LYS A 47 11.42 -10.47 1.83
C LYS A 47 10.46 -10.47 0.64
N HIS A 48 10.94 -9.98 -0.50
CA HIS A 48 10.18 -10.00 -1.75
C HIS A 48 9.90 -11.46 -2.17
N ALA A 49 8.68 -11.74 -2.59
CA ALA A 49 8.25 -13.04 -3.07
C ALA A 49 8.15 -13.00 -4.60
N THR A 50 9.16 -13.55 -5.29
CA THR A 50 9.07 -13.79 -6.73
C THR A 50 8.03 -14.88 -7.02
N GLU A 51 7.60 -15.00 -8.28
CA GLU A 51 6.60 -16.00 -8.66
C GLU A 51 7.00 -17.43 -8.25
N ASP A 52 8.28 -17.78 -8.39
CA ASP A 52 8.81 -19.08 -7.97
C ASP A 52 8.70 -19.28 -6.45
N VAL A 53 8.99 -18.25 -5.66
CA VAL A 53 8.89 -18.29 -4.19
C VAL A 53 7.42 -18.41 -3.76
N VAL A 54 6.51 -17.65 -4.39
CA VAL A 54 5.07 -17.74 -4.15
C VAL A 54 4.59 -19.18 -4.40
N ARG A 55 5.00 -19.77 -5.53
CA ARG A 55 4.63 -21.14 -5.91
C ARG A 55 5.18 -22.16 -4.93
N LEU A 56 6.44 -22.02 -4.53
CA LEU A 56 7.11 -22.89 -3.57
C LEU A 56 6.42 -22.86 -2.21
N LEU A 57 6.17 -21.67 -1.66
CA LEU A 57 5.53 -21.48 -0.35
C LEU A 57 4.08 -21.96 -0.37
N THR A 58 3.33 -21.68 -1.44
CA THR A 58 1.95 -22.17 -1.60
C THR A 58 1.91 -23.70 -1.64
N THR A 59 2.84 -24.34 -2.38
CA THR A 59 2.96 -25.82 -2.43
C THR A 59 3.41 -26.39 -1.09
N GLY A 60 4.21 -25.64 -0.33
CA GLY A 60 4.62 -25.97 1.04
C GLY A 60 3.51 -25.88 2.09
N GLY A 61 2.32 -25.40 1.71
CA GLY A 61 1.14 -25.30 2.57
C GLY A 61 0.98 -23.95 3.28
N VAL A 62 1.72 -22.92 2.87
CA VAL A 62 1.57 -21.56 3.40
C VAL A 62 0.31 -20.92 2.82
N PRO A 63 -0.62 -20.40 3.65
CA PRO A 63 -1.80 -19.72 3.15
C PRO A 63 -1.39 -18.40 2.46
N ALA A 64 -1.82 -18.22 1.22
CA ALA A 64 -1.58 -17.00 0.46
C ALA A 64 -2.71 -15.99 0.71
N GLU A 65 -2.38 -14.87 1.35
CA GLU A 65 -3.25 -13.72 1.50
C GLU A 65 -3.23 -12.91 0.19
N ARG A 66 -4.40 -12.71 -0.43
CA ARG A 66 -4.51 -11.95 -1.67
C ARG A 66 -4.71 -10.48 -1.34
N TRP A 67 -3.81 -9.63 -1.82
CA TRP A 67 -3.92 -8.19 -1.71
C TRP A 67 -4.20 -7.56 -3.06
N SER A 68 -5.36 -6.92 -3.19
CA SER A 68 -5.71 -6.13 -4.36
C SER A 68 -5.26 -4.70 -4.16
N VAL A 69 -4.32 -4.24 -4.99
CA VAL A 69 -3.92 -2.83 -5.02
C VAL A 69 -5.05 -2.03 -5.66
N PRO A 70 -5.51 -0.95 -5.01
CA PRO A 70 -6.52 -0.06 -5.59
C PRO A 70 -5.97 0.64 -6.85
N ALA A 71 -6.85 0.98 -7.78
CA ALA A 71 -6.45 1.56 -9.06
C ALA A 71 -5.71 2.89 -8.87
N GLU A 72 -6.11 3.66 -7.87
CA GLU A 72 -5.55 4.95 -7.47
C GLU A 72 -4.05 4.86 -7.13
N ALA A 73 -3.62 3.73 -6.56
CA ALA A 73 -2.20 3.51 -6.23
C ALA A 73 -1.36 3.08 -7.45
N LEU A 74 -2.01 2.75 -8.56
CA LEU A 74 -1.37 2.39 -9.84
C LEU A 74 -1.48 3.52 -10.87
N GLU A 75 -2.10 4.63 -10.51
CA GLU A 75 -2.20 5.80 -11.39
C GLU A 75 -0.82 6.36 -11.70
N GLU A 76 -0.62 6.76 -12.95
CA GLU A 76 0.59 7.48 -13.33
C GLU A 76 0.52 8.89 -12.75
N HIS A 77 1.38 9.20 -11.79
CA HIS A 77 1.49 10.52 -11.22
C HIS A 77 2.23 11.45 -12.18
N ALA A 78 1.50 12.39 -12.78
CA ALA A 78 2.07 13.45 -13.60
C ALA A 78 2.18 14.76 -12.82
N GLY A 79 3.26 15.50 -13.06
CA GLY A 79 3.51 16.80 -12.43
C GLY A 79 4.40 16.74 -11.18
N PRO A 80 4.64 17.89 -10.54
CA PRO A 80 5.41 17.96 -9.29
C PRO A 80 4.66 17.29 -8.13
N ALA A 81 5.41 16.82 -7.14
CA ALA A 81 4.82 16.32 -5.90
C ALA A 81 4.09 17.46 -5.18
N ILE A 82 2.87 17.19 -4.70
CA ILE A 82 2.05 18.15 -3.98
C ILE A 82 2.75 18.50 -2.65
N GLY A 83 3.06 19.78 -2.47
CA GLY A 83 3.62 20.35 -1.25
C GLY A 83 2.59 21.04 -0.38
N TRP A 84 3.05 21.61 0.72
CA TRP A 84 2.19 22.38 1.63
C TRP A 84 1.65 23.66 0.99
N ASP A 85 2.46 24.33 0.17
CA ASP A 85 2.04 25.57 -0.52
C ASP A 85 0.89 25.30 -1.49
N ASP A 86 0.93 24.19 -2.24
CA ASP A 86 -0.17 23.80 -3.15
C ASP A 86 -1.49 23.59 -2.38
N VAL A 87 -1.42 23.02 -1.17
CA VAL A 87 -2.60 22.80 -0.31
C VAL A 87 -3.15 24.13 0.21
N LEU A 88 -2.27 25.06 0.60
CA LEU A 88 -2.66 26.40 1.05
C LEU A 88 -3.28 27.20 -0.09
N ASP A 89 -2.66 27.20 -1.26
CA ASP A 89 -3.16 27.88 -2.46
C ASP A 89 -4.53 27.33 -2.87
N PHE A 90 -4.72 26.00 -2.81
CA PHE A 90 -6.00 25.38 -3.05
C PHE A 90 -7.07 25.84 -2.05
N SER A 91 -6.75 25.88 -0.75
CA SER A 91 -7.67 26.34 0.29
C SER A 91 -8.11 27.80 0.06
N LEU A 92 -7.17 28.70 -0.22
CA LEU A 92 -7.45 30.11 -0.47
C LEU A 92 -8.28 30.32 -1.76
N SER A 93 -8.03 29.49 -2.77
CA SER A 93 -8.81 29.47 -4.02
C SER A 93 -10.27 29.05 -3.79
N LEU A 94 -10.50 28.03 -2.95
CA LEU A 94 -11.85 27.60 -2.58
C LEU A 94 -12.63 28.70 -1.86
N GLU A 95 -12.03 29.35 -0.86
CA GLU A 95 -12.68 30.46 -0.13
C GLU A 95 -13.10 31.59 -1.08
N THR A 96 -12.23 31.95 -2.01
CA THR A 96 -12.52 32.99 -3.01
C THR A 96 -13.67 32.58 -3.92
N THR A 97 -13.69 31.31 -4.35
CA THR A 97 -14.74 30.77 -5.25
C THR A 97 -16.10 30.75 -4.56
N ASP A 98 -16.16 30.37 -3.29
CA ASP A 98 -17.40 30.37 -2.50
C ASP A 98 -17.96 31.79 -2.32
N VAL A 99 -17.08 32.77 -2.08
CA VAL A 99 -17.49 34.18 -2.00
C VAL A 99 -18.08 34.66 -3.31
N VAL A 100 -17.46 34.33 -4.45
CA VAL A 100 -17.97 34.70 -5.77
C VAL A 100 -19.31 34.01 -6.06
N ALA A 101 -19.44 32.72 -5.75
CA ALA A 101 -20.67 31.97 -5.92
C ALA A 101 -21.83 32.56 -5.08
N ALA A 102 -21.56 32.92 -3.82
CA ALA A 102 -22.53 33.55 -2.94
C ALA A 102 -22.96 34.94 -3.45
N ALA A 103 -22.02 35.75 -3.93
CA ALA A 103 -22.31 37.07 -4.49
C ALA A 103 -23.16 36.97 -5.76
N LEU A 104 -22.83 36.04 -6.68
CA LEU A 104 -23.62 35.78 -7.88
C LEU A 104 -25.05 35.35 -7.55
N ALA A 105 -25.23 34.45 -6.58
CA ALA A 105 -26.55 34.02 -6.13
C ALA A 105 -27.37 35.18 -5.52
N ALA A 106 -26.73 36.12 -4.82
CA ALA A 106 -27.41 37.30 -4.29
C ALA A 106 -27.89 38.24 -5.42
N VAL A 107 -27.05 38.51 -6.41
CA VAL A 107 -27.40 39.36 -7.57
C VAL A 107 -28.57 38.78 -8.37
N GLN A 108 -28.58 37.47 -8.61
CA GLN A 108 -29.66 36.80 -9.34
C GLN A 108 -31.02 36.94 -8.64
N ARG A 109 -31.04 36.86 -7.31
CA ARG A 109 -32.27 37.05 -6.52
C ARG A 109 -32.81 38.48 -6.62
N HIS A 110 -31.94 39.48 -6.68
CA HIS A 110 -32.35 40.88 -6.83
C HIS A 110 -32.91 41.20 -8.22
N HIS A 111 -32.48 40.49 -9.26
CA HIS A 111 -32.99 40.66 -10.63
C HIS A 111 -34.32 39.93 -10.90
N ALA A 112 -34.68 38.96 -10.06
CA ALA A 112 -35.89 38.14 -10.22
C ALA A 112 -37.10 38.67 -9.41
N ALA A 113 -36.92 39.73 -8.63
CA ALA A 113 -37.96 40.41 -7.84
C ALA A 113 -38.32 41.76 -8.49
#